data_AF-A0A8S3HRT1-F1
#
_entry.id   AF-A0A8S3HRT1-F1
#
_cell.length_a   1.000
_cell.length_b   1.000
_cell.length_c   1.000
_cell.angle_alpha   90.00
_cell.angle_beta   90.00
_cell.angle_gamma   90.00
#
_symmetry.space_group_name_H-M   'P 1'
#
loop_
_entity.id
_entity.type
_entity.pdbx_description
1 polymer ?
#
loop_
_entity_poly.entity_id
_entity_poly.type
_entity_poly.pdbx_seq_one_letter_code
_entity_poly.pdbx_strand_id
1 'polypeptide(L)'
;MQTLLPRILTEGFGIPLVKSNSNYCKAHNYIASVVTLCSIFYPCWTSFDQYVNTSRNAATRKQWTSKWFVNSAIFGTLLFWLIIQLPNVIFSYAIGESCLSRSIISTYIYSYAVTPLTYSIVPTIAISYFSIGIARNLRQSRIVSIIQVNKYLARQIRRTLIPQLILLLVSGIPYSLQTIY
;
A
#
# COMPACT_ATOMS: atom_id res chain seq x y z
N MET A 1 13.85 1.20 17.21
CA MET A 1 13.29 2.55 17.45
C MET A 1 11.82 2.39 17.83
N GLN A 2 11.46 2.54 19.10
CA GLN A 2 10.07 2.46 19.56
C GLN A 2 9.32 3.73 19.11
N THR A 3 8.13 3.56 18.53
CA THR A 3 7.25 4.67 18.11
C THR A 3 6.67 5.40 19.33
N LEU A 4 6.31 6.68 19.19
CA LEU A 4 5.84 7.54 20.28
C LEU A 4 4.56 7.04 20.97
N LEU A 5 3.65 6.42 20.21
CA LEU A 5 2.34 5.97 20.70
C LEU A 5 2.42 4.85 21.76
N PRO A 6 3.17 3.74 21.56
CA PRO A 6 3.31 2.73 22.60
C PRO A 6 4.00 3.30 23.84
N ARG A 7 4.93 4.25 23.69
CA ARG A 7 5.62 4.89 24.81
C ARG A 7 4.70 5.75 25.68
N ILE A 8 3.79 6.51 25.07
CA ILE A 8 2.77 7.30 25.80
C ILE A 8 1.82 6.37 26.58
N LEU A 9 1.46 5.22 26.01
CA LEU A 9 0.59 4.24 26.66
C LEU A 9 1.29 3.47 27.78
N THR A 10 2.57 3.11 27.59
CA THR A 10 3.34 2.37 28.62
C THR A 10 3.88 3.27 29.73
N GLU A 11 4.40 4.47 29.41
CA GLU A 11 4.95 5.40 30.41
C GLU A 11 3.88 6.32 31.02
N GLY A 12 2.86 6.72 30.25
CA GLY A 12 1.81 7.65 30.72
C GLY A 12 0.65 6.98 31.46
N PHE A 13 0.33 5.72 31.15
CA PHE A 13 -0.78 4.99 31.78
C PHE A 13 -0.34 3.73 32.54
N GLY A 14 0.95 3.39 32.53
CA GLY A 14 1.46 2.21 33.24
C GLY A 14 0.88 0.89 32.75
N ILE A 15 0.28 0.85 31.54
CA ILE A 15 -0.30 -0.37 30.96
C ILE A 15 0.73 -0.98 30.00
N PRO A 16 1.46 -2.03 30.40
CA PRO A 16 2.31 -2.79 29.50
C PRO A 16 1.48 -3.58 28.46
N LEU A 17 0.81 -2.91 27.52
CA LEU A 17 -0.05 -3.56 26.50
C LEU A 17 0.73 -4.58 25.65
N VAL A 18 2.00 -4.28 25.36
CA VAL A 18 2.91 -5.17 24.62
C VAL A 18 3.52 -6.26 25.51
N LYS A 19 3.75 -5.95 26.79
CA LYS A 19 4.41 -6.84 27.78
C LYS A 19 3.44 -7.86 28.40
N SER A 20 2.13 -7.57 28.42
CA SER A 20 1.15 -8.36 29.18
C SER A 20 0.39 -9.41 28.37
N ASN A 21 0.37 -9.37 27.02
CA ASN A 21 -0.46 -10.29 26.25
C ASN A 21 0.09 -10.59 24.84
N SER A 22 0.59 -11.80 24.63
CA SER A 22 1.07 -12.28 23.31
C SER A 22 -0.01 -12.17 22.22
N ASN A 23 -1.28 -12.33 22.60
CA ASN A 23 -2.41 -12.19 21.68
C ASN A 23 -2.61 -10.75 21.19
N TYR A 24 -2.40 -9.76 22.07
CA TYR A 24 -2.50 -8.35 21.69
C TYR A 24 -1.43 -7.98 20.66
N CYS A 25 -0.20 -8.45 20.88
CA CYS A 25 0.87 -8.14 19.95
C CYS A 25 0.66 -8.76 18.56
N LYS A 26 0.20 -10.02 18.53
CA LYS A 26 -0.18 -10.70 17.27
C LYS A 26 -1.27 -9.92 16.53
N ALA A 27 -2.33 -9.53 17.23
CA ALA A 27 -3.44 -8.78 16.64
C ALA A 27 -2.99 -7.40 16.13
N HIS A 28 -2.20 -6.67 16.92
CA HIS A 28 -1.68 -5.36 16.55
C HIS A 28 -0.79 -5.43 15.31
N ASN A 29 0.20 -6.33 15.29
CA ASN A 29 1.09 -6.47 14.13
C ASN A 29 0.33 -6.90 12.88
N TYR A 30 -0.62 -7.82 13.00
CA TYR A 30 -1.44 -8.26 11.88
C TYR A 30 -2.29 -7.14 11.29
N ILE A 31 -3.05 -6.43 12.14
CA ILE A 31 -3.90 -5.32 11.69
C ILE A 31 -3.03 -4.22 11.07
N ALA A 32 -1.92 -3.86 11.72
CA ALA A 32 -1.01 -2.84 11.20
C ALA A 32 -0.43 -3.24 9.83
N SER A 33 0.02 -4.49 9.66
CA SER A 33 0.55 -4.99 8.38
C SER A 33 -0.50 -4.97 7.27
N VAL A 34 -1.71 -5.48 7.55
CA VAL A 34 -2.81 -5.49 6.56
C VAL A 34 -3.21 -4.09 6.15
N VAL A 35 -3.41 -3.19 7.13
CA VAL A 35 -3.80 -1.79 6.87
C VAL A 35 -2.71 -1.06 6.08
N THR A 36 -1.44 -1.28 6.42
CA THR A 36 -0.32 -0.65 5.71
C THR A 36 -0.26 -1.11 4.26
N LEU A 37 -0.35 -2.42 4.00
CA LEU A 37 -0.35 -2.97 2.64
C LEU A 37 -1.55 -2.52 1.83
N CYS A 38 -2.74 -2.50 2.41
CA CYS A 38 -3.92 -1.94 1.76
C CYS A 38 -3.70 -0.46 1.38
N SER A 39 -3.15 0.32 2.32
CA SER A 39 -2.86 1.74 2.10
C SER A 39 -1.83 1.98 0.99
N ILE A 40 -0.88 1.06 0.79
CA ILE A 40 0.11 1.11 -0.29
C ILE A 40 -0.50 0.72 -1.65
N PHE A 41 -1.38 -0.29 -1.68
CA PHE A 41 -1.98 -0.79 -2.91
C PHE A 41 -3.16 0.05 -3.41
N TYR A 42 -3.88 0.77 -2.55
CA TYR A 42 -4.96 1.66 -2.99
C TYR A 42 -4.47 2.76 -3.96
N PRO A 43 -3.34 3.45 -3.74
CA PRO A 43 -2.73 4.34 -4.73
C PRO A 43 -2.50 3.68 -6.11
N CYS A 44 -2.11 2.40 -6.13
CA CYS A 44 -1.94 1.65 -7.39
C CYS A 44 -3.29 1.49 -8.11
N TRP A 45 -4.35 1.13 -7.38
CA TRP A 45 -5.71 1.07 -7.90
C TRP A 45 -6.23 2.42 -8.39
N THR A 46 -5.94 3.50 -7.67
CA THR A 46 -6.32 4.86 -8.12
C THR A 46 -5.59 5.26 -9.39
N SER A 47 -4.32 4.86 -9.55
CA SER A 47 -3.54 5.09 -10.77
C SER A 47 -4.10 4.29 -11.95
N PHE A 48 -4.54 3.05 -11.70
CA PHE A 48 -5.20 2.23 -12.70
C PHE A 48 -6.55 2.80 -13.14
N ASP A 49 -7.39 3.25 -12.20
CA ASP A 49 -8.67 3.90 -12.52
C ASP A 49 -8.47 5.15 -13.40
N GLN A 50 -7.49 5.98 -13.07
CA GLN A 50 -7.12 7.15 -13.87
C GLN A 50 -6.61 6.76 -15.27
N TYR A 51 -5.84 5.67 -15.37
CA TYR A 51 -5.40 5.14 -16.66
C TYR A 51 -6.57 4.70 -17.54
N VAL A 52 -7.52 3.94 -16.98
CA VAL A 52 -8.74 3.50 -17.66
C VAL A 52 -9.59 4.70 -18.09
N ASN A 53 -9.77 5.69 -17.21
CA ASN A 53 -10.55 6.88 -17.50
C ASN A 53 -9.96 7.74 -18.63
N THR A 54 -8.63 7.77 -18.76
CA THR A 54 -7.95 8.46 -19.86
C THR A 54 -7.89 7.64 -21.15
N SER A 55 -8.32 6.37 -21.14
CA SER A 55 -8.36 5.55 -22.35
C SER A 55 -9.44 6.02 -23.33
N ARG A 56 -9.16 5.89 -24.63
CA ARG A 56 -10.07 6.33 -25.70
C ARG A 56 -11.27 5.40 -25.89
N ASN A 57 -11.15 4.14 -25.50
CA ASN A 57 -12.18 3.15 -25.74
C ASN A 57 -13.30 3.28 -24.68
N ALA A 58 -14.49 3.68 -25.12
CA ALA A 58 -15.63 3.91 -24.25
C ALA A 58 -16.18 2.63 -23.61
N ALA A 59 -16.05 1.48 -24.30
CA ALA A 59 -16.51 0.18 -23.80
C ALA A 59 -15.66 -0.29 -22.62
N THR A 60 -14.33 -0.18 -22.74
CA THR A 60 -13.41 -0.48 -21.64
C THR A 60 -13.61 0.51 -20.50
N ARG A 61 -13.75 1.81 -20.77
CA ARG A 61 -14.01 2.78 -19.70
C ARG A 61 -15.26 2.42 -18.90
N LYS A 62 -16.38 2.12 -19.55
CA LYS A 62 -17.66 1.82 -18.88
C LYS A 62 -17.60 0.54 -18.03
N GLN A 63 -16.91 -0.49 -18.49
CA GLN A 63 -16.82 -1.76 -17.77
C GLN A 63 -15.96 -1.63 -16.50
N TRP A 64 -14.80 -1.00 -16.63
CA TRP A 64 -13.79 -0.92 -15.57
C TRP A 64 -14.07 0.19 -14.54
N THR A 65 -14.89 1.20 -14.86
CA THR A 65 -15.32 2.24 -13.91
C THR A 65 -16.66 1.93 -13.25
N SER A 66 -17.24 0.75 -13.51
CA SER A 66 -18.47 0.32 -12.88
C SER A 66 -18.31 0.26 -11.36
N LYS A 67 -19.28 0.79 -10.61
CA LYS A 67 -19.29 0.77 -9.14
C LYS A 67 -19.11 -0.66 -8.58
N TRP A 68 -19.63 -1.65 -9.29
CA TRP A 68 -19.48 -3.06 -8.91
C TRP A 68 -18.01 -3.51 -8.98
N PHE A 69 -17.30 -3.15 -10.06
CA PHE A 69 -15.89 -3.47 -10.21
C PHE A 69 -15.03 -2.76 -9.16
N VAL A 70 -15.27 -1.45 -8.94
CA VAL A 70 -14.53 -0.67 -7.94
C VAL A 70 -14.72 -1.24 -6.53
N ASN A 71 -15.96 -1.53 -6.14
CA ASN A 71 -16.23 -2.16 -4.84
C ASN A 71 -15.58 -3.54 -4.73
N SER A 72 -15.68 -4.36 -5.78
CA SER A 72 -15.04 -5.68 -5.80
C SER A 72 -13.52 -5.59 -5.70
N ALA A 73 -12.88 -4.59 -6.31
CA ALA A 73 -11.44 -4.38 -6.21
C ALA A 73 -11.02 -3.96 -4.80
N ILE A 74 -11.78 -3.07 -4.15
CA ILE A 74 -11.52 -2.62 -2.78
C ILE A 74 -11.66 -3.79 -1.79
N PHE A 75 -12.80 -4.48 -1.82
CA PHE A 75 -13.05 -5.62 -0.94
C PHE A 75 -12.11 -6.79 -1.25
N GLY A 76 -11.85 -7.07 -2.52
CA GLY A 76 -10.93 -8.11 -2.95
C GLY A 76 -9.50 -7.86 -2.47
N THR A 77 -9.01 -6.61 -2.55
CA THR A 77 -7.68 -6.24 -2.05
C THR A 77 -7.57 -6.41 -0.54
N LEU A 78 -8.60 -5.98 0.20
CA LEU A 78 -8.63 -6.12 1.66
C LEU A 78 -8.63 -7.60 2.08
N LEU A 79 -9.49 -8.41 1.44
CA LEU A 79 -9.62 -9.84 1.73
C LEU A 79 -8.33 -10.61 1.34
N PHE A 80 -7.72 -10.26 0.20
CA PHE A 80 -6.45 -10.83 -0.23
C PHE A 80 -5.34 -10.61 0.79
N TRP A 81 -5.17 -9.38 1.29
CA TRP A 81 -4.15 -9.09 2.31
C TRP A 81 -4.46 -9.68 3.68
N LEU A 82 -5.74 -9.77 4.07
CA LEU A 82 -6.15 -10.47 5.29
C LEU A 82 -5.69 -11.94 5.27
N ILE A 83 -5.88 -12.64 4.15
CA ILE A 83 -5.49 -14.04 4.01
C ILE A 83 -3.97 -14.19 3.97
N ILE A 84 -3.28 -13.37 3.17
CA ILE A 84 -1.81 -13.49 3.00
C ILE A 84 -1.04 -13.18 4.28
N GLN A 85 -1.54 -12.30 5.13
CA GLN A 85 -0.88 -11.95 6.40
C GLN A 85 -1.24 -12.89 7.55
N LEU A 86 -2.15 -13.84 7.33
CA LEU A 86 -2.59 -14.79 8.36
C LEU A 86 -1.43 -15.67 8.89
N PRO A 87 -0.50 -16.17 8.06
CA PRO A 87 0.69 -16.88 8.55
C PRO A 87 1.55 -16.05 9.52
N ASN A 88 1.65 -14.74 9.30
CA ASN A 88 2.41 -13.84 10.18
C ASN A 88 1.85 -13.82 11.61
N VAL A 89 0.53 -14.00 11.79
CA VAL A 89 -0.11 -14.13 13.11
C VAL A 89 0.33 -15.41 13.83
N ILE A 90 0.43 -16.50 13.07
CA ILE A 90 0.71 -17.84 13.59
C ILE A 90 2.17 -17.93 14.04
N PHE A 91 3.09 -17.33 13.27
CA PHE A 91 4.53 -17.40 13.55
C PHE A 91 5.04 -16.29 14.48
N SER A 92 4.29 -15.23 14.74
CA SER A 92 4.70 -14.16 15.66
C SER A 92 4.56 -14.56 17.12
N TYR A 93 5.51 -14.15 17.97
CA TYR A 93 5.48 -14.34 19.42
C TYR A 93 6.12 -13.15 20.13
N ALA A 94 5.64 -12.85 21.33
CA ALA A 94 6.21 -11.77 22.16
C ALA A 94 7.43 -12.29 22.94
N ILE A 95 8.58 -11.65 22.77
CA ILE A 95 9.76 -11.80 23.64
C ILE A 95 10.09 -10.43 24.23
N GLY A 96 9.86 -10.26 25.53
CA GLY A 96 10.10 -8.99 26.21
C GLY A 96 9.19 -7.88 25.67
N GLU A 97 9.78 -6.81 25.13
CA GLU A 97 9.06 -5.67 24.53
C GLU A 97 8.91 -5.77 23.00
N SER A 98 9.41 -6.86 22.41
CA SER A 98 9.49 -7.05 20.97
C SER A 98 8.64 -8.23 20.53
N CYS A 99 8.02 -8.12 19.37
CA CYS A 99 7.31 -9.23 18.75
C CYS A 99 8.07 -9.71 17.53
N LEU A 100 8.55 -10.95 17.65
CA LEU A 100 9.47 -11.56 16.72
C LEU A 100 8.81 -12.79 16.10
N SER A 101 9.29 -13.20 14.92
CA SER A 101 8.83 -14.43 14.27
C SER A 101 9.62 -15.63 14.76
N ARG A 102 8.93 -16.74 15.05
CA ARG A 102 9.48 -17.96 15.66
C ARG A 102 10.45 -18.68 14.73
N SER A 103 10.24 -18.54 13.42
CA SER A 103 11.04 -19.19 12.39
C SER A 103 12.01 -18.19 11.77
N ILE A 104 13.31 -18.45 11.95
CA ILE A 104 14.39 -17.70 11.31
C ILE A 104 14.19 -17.68 9.79
N ILE A 105 13.83 -18.83 9.19
CA ILE A 105 13.57 -18.97 7.75
C ILE A 105 12.42 -18.05 7.32
N SER A 106 11.33 -18.01 8.10
CA SER A 106 10.21 -17.11 7.82
C SER A 106 10.63 -15.65 7.89
N THR A 107 11.45 -15.27 8.88
CA THR A 107 11.99 -13.91 8.99
C THR A 107 12.83 -13.54 7.76
N TYR A 108 13.73 -14.42 7.31
CA TYR A 108 14.54 -14.16 6.12
C TYR A 108 13.69 -14.00 4.86
N ILE A 109 12.71 -14.87 4.64
CA ILE A 109 11.83 -14.76 3.46
C ILE A 109 11.02 -13.46 3.50
N TYR A 110 10.48 -13.09 4.66
CA TYR A 110 9.69 -11.87 4.78
C TYR A 110 10.55 -10.60 4.67
N SER A 111 11.71 -10.54 5.31
CA SER A 111 12.59 -9.37 5.29
C SER A 111 13.26 -9.16 3.93
N TYR A 112 13.74 -10.22 3.28
CA TYR A 112 14.55 -10.09 2.05
C TYR A 112 13.75 -10.25 0.76
N ALA A 113 12.60 -10.92 0.78
CA ALA A 113 11.78 -11.11 -0.43
C ALA A 113 10.44 -10.38 -0.32
N VAL A 114 9.58 -10.77 0.63
CA VAL A 114 8.17 -10.34 0.62
C VAL A 114 8.03 -8.84 0.89
N THR A 115 8.72 -8.32 1.91
CA THR A 115 8.64 -6.90 2.30
C THR A 115 9.14 -5.98 1.19
N PRO A 116 10.37 -6.10 0.67
CA PRO A 116 10.85 -5.19 -0.37
C PRO A 116 10.01 -5.29 -1.66
N LEU A 117 9.54 -6.49 -2.02
CA LEU A 117 8.68 -6.67 -3.18
C LEU A 117 7.33 -5.96 -3.01
N THR A 118 6.64 -6.19 -1.89
CA THR A 118 5.27 -5.72 -1.70
C THR A 118 5.19 -4.25 -1.25
N TYR A 119 6.16 -3.75 -0.49
CA TYR A 119 6.14 -2.38 0.03
C TYR A 119 6.77 -1.36 -0.91
N SER A 120 7.68 -1.79 -1.79
CA SER A 120 8.46 -0.86 -2.63
C SER A 120 8.39 -1.22 -4.11
N ILE A 121 8.86 -2.39 -4.52
CA ILE A 121 9.11 -2.70 -5.94
C ILE A 121 7.81 -2.78 -6.74
N VAL A 122 6.87 -3.64 -6.34
CA VAL A 122 5.59 -3.84 -7.03
C VAL A 122 4.77 -2.55 -7.11
N PRO A 123 4.50 -1.82 -6.01
CA PRO A 123 3.71 -0.59 -6.09
C PRO A 123 4.39 0.50 -6.93
N THR A 124 5.72 0.63 -6.87
CA THR A 124 6.45 1.60 -7.68
C THR A 124 6.35 1.29 -9.17
N ILE A 125 6.54 0.02 -9.56
CA ILE A 125 6.41 -0.41 -10.96
C ILE A 125 4.98 -0.18 -11.46
N ALA A 126 3.96 -0.57 -10.68
CA ALA A 126 2.56 -0.42 -11.05
C ALA A 126 2.19 1.05 -11.29
N ILE A 127 2.50 1.93 -10.32
CA ILE A 127 2.21 3.36 -10.41
C ILE A 127 2.96 3.98 -11.60
N SER A 128 4.23 3.63 -11.79
CA SER A 128 5.04 4.15 -12.90
C SER A 128 4.48 3.73 -14.26
N TYR A 129 4.09 2.46 -14.41
CA TYR A 129 3.49 1.93 -15.63
C TYR A 129 2.19 2.67 -15.99
N PHE A 130 1.25 2.79 -15.03
CA PHE A 130 0.00 3.49 -15.27
C PHE A 130 0.21 4.99 -15.52
N SER A 131 1.16 5.62 -14.83
CA SER A 131 1.52 7.03 -15.06
C SER A 131 2.00 7.30 -16.48
N ILE A 132 2.88 6.44 -17.00
CA ILE A 132 3.37 6.54 -18.38
C ILE A 132 2.21 6.32 -19.36
N GLY A 133 1.34 5.36 -19.08
CA GLY A 133 0.13 5.10 -19.85
C GLY A 133 -0.79 6.32 -19.93
N ILE A 134 -1.07 6.97 -18.79
CA ILE A 134 -1.85 8.21 -18.70
C ILE A 134 -1.19 9.31 -19.54
N ALA A 135 0.12 9.50 -19.40
CA ALA A 135 0.85 10.52 -20.15
C ALA A 135 0.79 10.28 -21.67
N ARG A 136 0.88 9.03 -22.13
CA ARG A 136 0.73 8.66 -23.54
C ARG A 136 -0.69 8.93 -24.04
N ASN A 137 -1.72 8.49 -23.31
CA ASN A 137 -3.13 8.70 -23.66
C ASN A 137 -3.49 10.19 -23.76
N LEU A 138 -2.98 11.01 -22.83
CA LEU A 138 -3.17 12.46 -22.84
C LEU A 138 -2.45 13.15 -24.00
N ARG A 139 -1.20 12.75 -24.32
CA ARG A 139 -0.45 13.31 -25.46
C ARG A 139 -1.14 13.02 -26.79
N GLN A 140 -1.65 11.81 -26.97
CA GLN A 140 -2.31 11.41 -28.20
C GLN A 140 -3.64 12.15 -28.38
N SER A 141 -4.39 12.38 -27.30
CA SER A 141 -5.70 13.04 -27.30
C SER A 141 -5.65 14.57 -27.46
N ARG A 142 -4.47 15.14 -27.70
CA ARG A 142 -4.21 16.58 -27.85
C ARG A 142 -4.67 17.17 -29.19
N ILE A 143 -5.11 16.34 -30.16
CA ILE A 143 -5.26 16.77 -31.56
C ILE A 143 -6.63 17.36 -31.93
N VAL A 144 -7.74 17.18 -31.18
CA VAL A 144 -9.07 17.59 -31.73
C VAL A 144 -9.93 18.58 -30.93
N SER A 145 -10.26 18.46 -29.62
CA SER A 145 -11.25 19.44 -29.07
C SER A 145 -11.41 19.55 -27.54
N ILE A 146 -10.61 18.88 -26.70
CA ILE A 146 -10.85 18.77 -25.23
C ILE A 146 -9.69 19.39 -24.43
N ILE A 147 -9.23 20.59 -24.80
CA ILE A 147 -7.96 21.15 -24.30
C ILE A 147 -8.07 21.73 -22.87
N GLN A 148 -9.22 22.25 -22.46
CA GLN A 148 -9.39 22.87 -21.13
C GLN A 148 -9.78 21.87 -20.03
N VAL A 149 -10.77 21.00 -20.28
CA VAL A 149 -11.22 19.99 -19.29
C VAL A 149 -10.10 19.00 -18.97
N ASN A 150 -9.34 18.55 -19.98
CA ASN A 150 -8.20 17.66 -19.77
C ASN A 150 -7.01 18.34 -19.06
N LYS A 151 -6.84 19.67 -19.17
CA LYS A 151 -5.76 20.38 -18.44
C LYS A 151 -6.02 20.39 -16.94
N TYR A 152 -7.27 20.60 -16.52
CA TYR A 152 -7.65 20.52 -15.10
C TYR A 152 -7.51 19.09 -14.59
N LEU A 153 -8.06 18.11 -15.31
CA LEU A 153 -7.96 16.69 -14.96
C LEU A 153 -6.49 16.23 -14.87
N ALA A 154 -5.66 16.57 -15.86
CA ALA A 154 -4.24 16.21 -15.88
C ALA A 154 -3.46 16.88 -14.73
N ARG A 155 -3.80 18.12 -14.35
CA ARG A 155 -3.22 18.76 -13.16
C ARG A 155 -3.67 18.09 -11.87
N GLN A 156 -4.95 17.72 -11.77
CA GLN A 156 -5.48 17.05 -10.59
C GLN A 156 -4.84 15.68 -10.41
N ILE A 157 -4.78 14.88 -11.47
CA ILE A 157 -4.08 13.58 -11.52
C ILE A 157 -2.61 13.75 -11.12
N ARG A 158 -1.91 14.71 -11.73
CA ARG A 158 -0.50 14.96 -11.42
C ARG A 158 -0.29 15.39 -9.96
N ARG A 159 -1.21 16.17 -9.39
CA ARG A 159 -1.17 16.63 -7.99
C ARG A 159 -1.48 15.53 -6.99
N THR A 160 -2.21 14.48 -7.35
CA THR A 160 -2.47 13.34 -6.45
C THR A 160 -1.38 12.28 -6.55
N LEU A 161 -0.87 12.03 -7.75
CA LEU A 161 -0.04 10.86 -8.04
C LEU A 161 1.45 11.09 -7.72
N ILE A 162 1.95 12.32 -7.93
CA ILE A 162 3.32 12.71 -7.56
C ILE A 162 3.57 12.63 -6.04
N PRO A 163 2.75 13.22 -5.15
CA PRO A 163 3.00 13.12 -3.73
C PRO A 163 2.85 11.69 -3.21
N GLN A 164 1.95 10.88 -3.78
CA GLN A 164 1.85 9.46 -3.44
C GLN A 164 3.13 8.71 -3.81
N LEU A 165 3.69 8.94 -5.00
CA LEU A 165 4.95 8.34 -5.42
C LEU A 165 6.13 8.80 -4.54
N ILE A 166 6.22 10.10 -4.24
CA ILE A 166 7.27 10.64 -3.37
C ILE A 166 7.16 10.06 -1.97
N LEU A 167 5.96 10.04 -1.38
CA LEU A 167 5.73 9.42 -0.08
C LEU A 167 6.14 7.95 -0.09
N LEU A 168 5.74 7.19 -1.10
CA LEU A 168 6.10 5.78 -1.23
C LEU A 168 7.61 5.57 -1.31
N LEU A 169 8.34 6.39 -2.06
CA LEU A 169 9.80 6.30 -2.15
C LEU A 169 10.48 6.72 -0.84
N VAL A 170 10.05 7.85 -0.27
CA VAL A 170 10.64 8.41 0.95
C VAL A 170 10.34 7.55 2.18
N SER A 171 9.20 6.86 2.25
CA SER A 171 8.86 5.98 3.38
C SER A 171 9.21 4.52 3.12
N GLY A 172 8.99 4.02 1.90
CA GLY A 172 9.13 2.61 1.54
C GLY A 172 10.59 2.15 1.46
N ILE A 173 11.48 2.98 0.94
CA ILE A 173 12.92 2.68 0.87
C ILE A 173 13.55 2.56 2.26
N PRO A 174 13.45 3.55 3.17
CA PRO A 174 14.06 3.43 4.49
C PRO A 174 13.41 2.33 5.33
N TYR A 175 12.10 2.10 5.19
CA TYR A 175 11.44 0.98 5.87
C TYR A 175 11.99 -0.37 5.40
N SER A 176 12.17 -0.55 4.07
CA SER A 176 12.74 -1.77 3.51
C SER A 176 14.20 -1.97 3.97
N LEU A 177 14.99 -0.89 4.04
CA LEU A 177 16.36 -0.94 4.55
C LEU A 177 16.38 -1.29 6.04
N GLN A 178 15.51 -0.69 6.85
CA GLN A 178 15.38 -0.98 8.28
C GLN A 178 14.94 -2.42 8.55
N THR A 179 14.19 -3.06 7.65
CA THR A 179 13.81 -4.47 7.82
C THR A 179 14.93 -5.45 7.49
N ILE A 180 15.97 -4.99 6.78
CA ILE A 180 17.15 -5.78 6.40
C ILE A 180 18.28 -5.66 7.44
N TYR A 181 18.41 -4.50 8.09
CA TYR A 181 19.41 -4.19 9.13
C TYR A 181 18.87 -4.48 10.54
#